data_AF-A0A3C0Q6V5-F1
#
_entry.id   AF-A0A3C0Q6V5-F1
#
_cell.length_a   1.000
_cell.length_b   1.000
_cell.length_c   1.000
_cell.angle_alpha   90.00
_cell.angle_beta   90.00
_cell.angle_gamma   90.00
#
_symmetry.space_group_name_H-M   'P 1'
#
loop_
_entity.id
_entity.type
_entity.pdbx_description
1 polymer ?
#
loop_
_entity_poly.entity_id
_entity_poly.type
_entity_poly.pdbx_seq_one_letter_code
_entity_poly.pdbx_strand_id
1 'polypeptide(L)'
;NHFSIEFFGFHGWYVGSAGYDLSANSSNFNARVAATNNVSKSIEAVGNGWYRCSLTATLDSSASPTSVPRINFLFSNAATYNNYTGDGASGIYIWGAQLEAGAFATSYIPTTTAAVTRVADNLFMPVGSWYAASQGTLLARALNGVNDSVVGIAALEKSGSVGADRLTLIRASTLQIEAMSRVGNTNQFQTAISGNGHNSSNLTAFAYQPNNFRQSLNGTLSSLGTSGNVPTVDTFRLGAWNGGDRYYDGWLQTIKYYPLRVRDTQLQLLTQ
;
A
#
# COMPACT_ATOMS: atom_id res chain seq x y z
N ASN A 1 24.39 -15.04 28.44
CA ASN A 1 23.92 -16.00 27.41
C ASN A 1 23.06 -15.27 26.41
N HIS A 2 23.69 -14.59 25.46
CA HIS A 2 22.99 -13.83 24.43
C HIS A 2 23.68 -14.15 23.10
N PHE A 3 22.90 -14.53 22.09
CA PHE A 3 23.40 -14.93 20.78
C PHE A 3 22.90 -13.99 19.70
N SER A 4 23.77 -13.71 18.75
CA SER A 4 23.49 -12.96 17.52
C SER A 4 22.96 -13.89 16.43
N ILE A 5 21.91 -13.47 15.72
CA ILE A 5 21.39 -14.13 14.50
C ILE A 5 22.15 -13.62 13.27
N GLU A 6 22.57 -14.54 12.41
CA GLU A 6 23.13 -14.27 11.09
C GLU A 6 22.24 -14.99 10.04
N PHE A 7 21.64 -14.25 9.10
CA PHE A 7 21.07 -14.73 7.83
C PHE A 7 22.18 -14.91 6.79
N PHE A 8 22.08 -15.78 5.80
CA PHE A 8 22.01 -15.54 4.35
C PHE A 8 22.62 -16.79 3.70
N GLY A 9 22.24 -17.02 2.44
CA GLY A 9 23.12 -17.60 1.45
C GLY A 9 22.50 -18.79 0.73
N PHE A 10 22.30 -18.63 -0.58
CA PHE A 10 22.56 -19.69 -1.55
C PHE A 10 23.26 -19.10 -2.78
N HIS A 11 24.47 -19.59 -3.05
CA HIS A 11 24.89 -20.14 -4.34
C HIS A 11 26.11 -21.05 -4.11
N GLY A 12 26.29 -22.04 -4.99
CA GLY A 12 27.54 -22.80 -5.05
C GLY A 12 28.71 -21.82 -5.19
N TRP A 13 29.74 -22.05 -4.36
CA TRP A 13 30.86 -21.15 -4.06
C TRP A 13 30.47 -19.92 -3.23
N TYR A 14 30.68 -20.06 -1.92
CA TYR A 14 30.66 -19.05 -0.84
C TYR A 14 30.48 -17.57 -1.28
N VAL A 15 29.39 -16.92 -0.82
CA VAL A 15 29.33 -15.61 -0.12
C VAL A 15 27.89 -15.06 -0.14
N GLY A 16 27.42 -14.68 1.05
CA GLY A 16 26.24 -13.87 1.33
C GLY A 16 25.79 -14.16 2.76
N SER A 17 26.07 -13.21 3.68
CA SER A 17 25.66 -12.98 5.11
C SER A 17 24.70 -11.78 5.47
N ALA A 18 23.41 -11.89 5.87
CA ALA A 18 22.63 -10.83 6.54
C ALA A 18 22.56 -11.21 8.02
N GLY A 19 21.96 -10.46 8.93
CA GLY A 19 21.95 -10.89 10.33
C GLY A 19 21.25 -9.90 11.20
N TYR A 20 20.69 -10.37 12.32
CA TYR A 20 20.24 -9.55 13.43
C TYR A 20 20.96 -9.97 14.70
N ASP A 21 21.63 -9.06 15.38
CA ASP A 21 22.05 -9.36 16.74
C ASP A 21 20.88 -9.12 17.72
N LEU A 22 20.26 -10.21 18.19
CA LEU A 22 19.17 -10.15 19.18
C LEU A 22 19.64 -9.61 20.53
N SER A 23 20.93 -9.67 20.83
CA SER A 23 21.50 -9.23 22.11
C SER A 23 21.69 -7.73 22.21
N ALA A 24 21.96 -7.08 21.09
CA ALA A 24 22.32 -5.67 21.01
C ALA A 24 21.19 -4.79 20.42
N ASN A 25 20.05 -5.38 20.07
CA ASN A 25 18.99 -4.72 19.28
C ASN A 25 19.57 -3.98 18.07
N SER A 26 20.53 -4.62 17.37
CA SER A 26 21.36 -3.98 16.36
C SER A 26 21.32 -4.74 15.04
N SER A 27 21.18 -3.99 13.94
CA SER A 27 21.28 -4.49 12.56
C SER A 27 22.72 -4.46 12.01
N ASN A 28 23.70 -4.05 12.84
CA ASN A 28 25.09 -3.76 12.44
C ASN A 28 25.95 -5.00 12.18
N PHE A 29 25.53 -5.83 11.22
CA PHE A 29 26.43 -6.77 10.54
C PHE A 29 26.57 -6.36 9.08
N ASN A 30 27.79 -5.98 8.69
CA ASN A 30 28.16 -5.57 7.33
C ASN A 30 28.08 -6.77 6.38
N ALA A 31 27.07 -6.79 5.51
CA ALA A 31 26.95 -7.79 4.47
C ALA A 31 28.06 -7.63 3.42
N ARG A 32 28.82 -8.70 3.14
CA ARG A 32 29.58 -8.78 1.88
C ARG A 32 28.59 -9.11 0.75
N VAL A 33 28.32 -8.13 -0.11
CA VAL A 33 27.43 -8.25 -1.27
C VAL A 33 28.19 -8.91 -2.42
N ALA A 34 27.82 -10.13 -2.77
CA ALA A 34 28.11 -10.70 -4.09
C ALA A 34 26.77 -11.18 -4.69
N ALA A 35 26.25 -10.39 -5.63
CA ALA A 35 25.12 -10.68 -6.52
C ALA A 35 23.74 -10.98 -5.88
N THR A 36 23.13 -9.99 -5.22
CA THR A 36 21.73 -9.56 -5.44
C THR A 36 21.58 -8.18 -4.79
N ASN A 37 21.39 -7.14 -5.59
CA ASN A 37 21.46 -5.75 -5.10
C ASN A 37 20.23 -5.30 -4.26
N ASN A 38 19.25 -6.18 -4.00
CA ASN A 38 17.93 -5.78 -3.49
C ASN A 38 17.43 -6.67 -2.34
N VAL A 39 18.15 -6.73 -1.22
CA VAL A 39 17.62 -7.29 0.04
C VAL A 39 17.39 -6.17 1.04
N SER A 40 16.17 -6.09 1.57
CA SER A 40 15.81 -5.23 2.70
C SER A 40 15.58 -6.08 3.95
N LYS A 41 16.06 -5.61 5.12
CA LYS A 41 15.97 -6.33 6.39
C LYS A 41 15.60 -5.40 7.54
N SER A 42 14.74 -5.83 8.47
CA SER A 42 14.47 -5.11 9.73
C SER A 42 14.30 -6.04 10.94
N ILE A 43 14.68 -5.54 12.12
CA ILE A 43 14.38 -6.16 13.40
C ILE A 43 13.83 -5.11 14.36
N GLU A 44 12.80 -5.51 15.11
CA GLU A 44 12.16 -4.66 16.11
C GLU A 44 11.83 -5.49 17.35
N ALA A 45 12.18 -5.00 18.54
CA ALA A 45 11.72 -5.60 19.79
C ALA A 45 10.20 -5.36 19.96
N VAL A 46 9.43 -6.42 20.17
CA VAL A 46 7.96 -6.35 20.36
C VAL A 46 7.54 -6.62 21.82
N GLY A 47 8.51 -6.62 22.74
CA GLY A 47 8.32 -6.81 24.17
C GLY A 47 8.46 -8.27 24.62
N ASN A 48 8.66 -8.48 25.93
CA ASN A 48 8.78 -9.81 26.55
C ASN A 48 9.84 -10.73 25.92
N GLY A 49 10.94 -10.16 25.43
CA GLY A 49 12.02 -10.90 24.79
C GLY A 49 11.71 -11.39 23.37
N TRP A 50 10.57 -11.01 22.80
CA TRP A 50 10.22 -11.29 21.41
C TRP A 50 10.70 -10.18 20.49
N TYR A 51 11.12 -10.60 19.29
CA TYR A 51 11.54 -9.70 18.22
C TYR A 51 10.78 -10.04 16.95
N ARG A 52 10.32 -8.99 16.25
CA ARG A 52 9.79 -9.09 14.90
C ARG A 52 10.95 -8.91 13.92
N CYS A 53 11.18 -9.92 13.10
CA CYS A 53 12.21 -9.95 12.07
C CYS A 53 11.55 -9.96 10.68
N SER A 54 12.02 -9.13 9.74
CA SER A 54 11.48 -9.11 8.37
C SER A 54 12.58 -9.04 7.32
N LEU A 55 12.43 -9.82 6.24
CA LEU A 55 13.33 -9.84 5.10
C LEU A 55 12.51 -9.78 3.81
N THR A 56 12.88 -8.87 2.92
CA THR A 56 12.34 -8.79 1.56
C THR A 56 13.49 -8.95 0.56
N ALA A 57 13.30 -9.80 -0.45
CA ALA A 57 14.26 -9.98 -1.53
C ALA A 57 13.55 -10.04 -2.89
N THR A 58 14.16 -9.48 -3.93
CA THR A 58 13.71 -9.64 -5.31
C THR A 58 14.39 -10.86 -5.94
N LEU A 59 13.60 -11.78 -6.50
CA LEU A 59 14.10 -12.94 -7.23
C LEU A 59 14.34 -12.58 -8.71
N ASP A 60 15.49 -12.97 -9.27
CA ASP A 60 15.77 -12.92 -10.71
C ASP A 60 15.09 -14.11 -11.41
N SER A 61 14.41 -13.86 -12.53
CA SER A 61 13.72 -14.85 -13.36
C SER A 61 14.65 -15.82 -14.10
N SER A 62 15.97 -15.63 -14.03
CA SER A 62 16.98 -16.49 -14.67
C SER A 62 17.35 -17.76 -13.89
N ALA A 63 16.77 -17.99 -12.70
CA ALA A 63 17.13 -19.10 -11.84
C ALA A 63 16.60 -20.46 -12.34
N SER A 64 17.51 -21.40 -12.62
CA SER A 64 17.25 -22.82 -12.89
C SER A 64 16.25 -23.45 -11.90
N PRO A 65 15.42 -24.44 -12.29
CA PRO A 65 14.50 -25.15 -11.38
C PRO A 65 15.16 -25.87 -10.18
N THR A 66 16.50 -25.92 -10.14
CA THR A 66 17.30 -26.40 -9.00
C THR A 66 17.63 -25.31 -7.97
N SER A 67 17.31 -24.04 -8.24
CA SER A 67 17.61 -22.87 -7.41
C SER A 67 16.36 -22.41 -6.64
N VAL A 68 15.91 -23.24 -5.70
CA VAL A 68 14.76 -22.91 -4.84
C VAL A 68 15.19 -21.90 -3.77
N PRO A 69 14.49 -20.77 -3.57
CA PRO A 69 14.76 -19.87 -2.45
C PRO A 69 14.53 -20.59 -1.12
N ARG A 70 15.51 -20.51 -0.21
CA ARG A 70 15.46 -21.16 1.11
C ARG A 70 15.63 -20.14 2.23
N ILE A 71 14.92 -20.35 3.32
CA ILE A 71 15.10 -19.64 4.59
C ILE A 71 15.77 -20.62 5.54
N ASN A 72 16.97 -20.29 6.01
CA ASN A 72 17.73 -21.11 6.96
C ASN A 72 17.78 -20.41 8.33
N PHE A 73 17.62 -21.19 9.40
CA PHE A 73 17.88 -20.75 10.77
C PHE A 73 19.21 -21.34 11.22
N LEU A 74 20.16 -20.47 11.58
CA LEU A 74 21.50 -20.86 11.94
C LEU A 74 21.89 -20.19 13.25
N PHE A 75 22.63 -20.93 14.05
CA PHE A 75 23.16 -20.49 15.32
C PHE A 75 24.67 -20.25 15.15
N SER A 76 25.19 -19.18 15.76
CA SER A 76 26.64 -18.92 15.85
C SER A 76 26.98 -18.36 17.23
N ASN A 77 28.17 -18.71 17.73
CA ASN A 77 28.74 -18.14 18.96
C ASN A 77 29.95 -17.23 18.66
N ALA A 78 30.20 -16.94 17.38
CA ALA A 78 31.29 -16.12 16.88
C ALA A 78 30.78 -15.26 15.71
N ALA A 79 31.49 -14.16 15.44
CA ALA A 79 31.17 -13.23 14.34
C ALA A 79 31.39 -13.80 12.93
N THR A 80 31.83 -15.06 12.81
CA THR A 80 32.07 -15.73 11.54
C THR A 80 31.20 -16.98 11.48
N TYR A 81 30.35 -17.04 10.45
CA TYR A 81 29.52 -18.19 10.10
C TYR A 81 30.31 -19.50 10.08
N ASN A 82 29.68 -20.58 10.60
CA ASN A 82 29.86 -22.00 10.21
C ASN A 82 30.06 -23.02 11.34
N ASN A 83 30.20 -22.65 12.62
CA ASN A 83 30.34 -23.67 13.67
C ASN A 83 29.62 -23.29 14.97
N TYR A 84 28.36 -23.68 15.07
CA TYR A 84 27.71 -23.85 16.36
C TYR A 84 27.43 -25.32 16.57
N THR A 85 28.21 -25.94 17.45
CA THR A 85 28.11 -27.37 17.77
C THR A 85 26.80 -27.71 18.51
N GLY A 86 26.11 -26.71 19.06
CA GLY A 86 24.99 -26.92 19.97
C GLY A 86 25.46 -27.38 21.34
N ASP A 87 24.80 -26.91 22.39
CA ASP A 87 25.00 -27.35 23.77
C ASP A 87 23.86 -28.28 24.25
N GLY A 88 22.90 -28.58 23.38
CA GLY A 88 21.71 -29.37 23.68
C GLY A 88 20.71 -28.70 24.62
N ALA A 89 20.91 -27.43 25.00
CA ALA A 89 20.09 -26.70 25.97
C ALA A 89 19.64 -25.31 25.49
N SER A 90 20.48 -24.65 24.70
CA SER A 90 20.19 -23.37 24.06
C SER A 90 19.30 -23.55 22.85
N GLY A 91 18.37 -22.63 22.66
CA GLY A 91 17.46 -22.61 21.53
C GLY A 91 16.83 -21.24 21.35
N ILE A 92 16.06 -21.10 20.28
CA ILE A 92 15.23 -19.93 20.02
C ILE A 92 13.77 -20.36 19.91
N TYR A 93 12.88 -19.51 20.39
CA TYR A 93 11.47 -19.64 20.11
C TYR A 93 11.15 -18.90 18.82
N ILE A 94 10.52 -19.58 17.88
CA ILE A 94 10.06 -19.00 16.62
C ILE A 94 8.55 -19.12 16.58
N TRP A 95 7.88 -18.02 16.27
CA TRP A 95 6.44 -17.98 16.11
C TRP A 95 6.07 -16.99 15.00
N GLY A 96 4.93 -17.24 14.35
CA GLY A 96 4.36 -16.30 13.40
C GLY A 96 5.14 -16.12 12.09
N ALA A 97 5.77 -17.18 11.58
CA ALA A 97 6.42 -17.13 10.28
C ALA A 97 5.38 -16.85 9.17
N GLN A 98 5.62 -15.80 8.38
CA GLN A 98 4.81 -15.40 7.23
C GLN A 98 5.70 -15.23 6.00
N LEU A 99 5.35 -15.93 4.93
CA LEU A 99 5.95 -15.77 3.61
C LEU A 99 4.88 -15.25 2.66
N GLU A 100 5.17 -14.11 2.02
CA GLU A 100 4.27 -13.46 1.07
C GLU A 100 5.06 -12.87 -0.10
N ALA A 101 4.40 -12.77 -1.25
CA ALA A 101 4.95 -12.07 -2.41
C ALA A 101 4.60 -10.58 -2.31
N GLY A 102 5.62 -9.71 -2.23
CA GLY A 102 5.41 -8.27 -2.14
C GLY A 102 6.73 -7.51 -2.01
N ALA A 103 6.69 -6.19 -2.23
CA ALA A 103 7.86 -5.32 -2.11
C ALA A 103 8.19 -4.95 -0.65
N PHE A 104 7.31 -5.27 0.30
CA PHE A 104 7.46 -5.02 1.73
C PHE A 104 6.71 -6.07 2.53
N ALA A 105 7.21 -6.39 3.73
CA ALA A 105 6.50 -7.27 4.66
C ALA A 105 5.20 -6.58 5.13
N THR A 106 4.07 -7.28 5.02
CA THR A 106 2.78 -6.80 5.51
C THR A 106 2.63 -7.12 6.99
N SER A 107 1.48 -6.78 7.58
CA SER A 107 1.17 -7.18 8.96
C SER A 107 1.08 -8.70 9.07
N TYR A 108 1.43 -9.27 10.23
CA TYR A 108 1.29 -10.70 10.47
C TYR A 108 -0.18 -11.13 10.36
N ILE A 109 -0.42 -12.18 9.58
CA ILE A 109 -1.70 -12.85 9.32
C ILE A 109 -1.60 -14.22 9.99
N PRO A 110 -2.25 -14.41 11.16
CA PRO A 110 -2.22 -15.69 11.85
C PRO A 110 -2.77 -16.82 10.97
N THR A 111 -1.95 -17.84 10.75
CA THR A 111 -2.34 -19.09 10.11
C THR A 111 -2.33 -20.20 11.14
N THR A 112 -3.34 -21.08 11.13
CA THR A 112 -3.40 -22.25 12.03
C THR A 112 -3.08 -23.52 11.28
N THR A 113 -3.92 -23.90 10.30
CA THR A 113 -3.77 -25.14 9.51
C THR A 113 -3.74 -24.92 8.00
N ALA A 114 -4.06 -23.72 7.52
CA ALA A 114 -4.05 -23.37 6.11
C ALA A 114 -3.50 -21.95 5.89
N ALA A 115 -2.94 -21.71 4.70
CA ALA A 115 -2.59 -20.36 4.28
C ALA A 115 -3.87 -19.52 4.17
N VAL A 116 -3.85 -18.32 4.77
CA VAL A 116 -4.95 -17.35 4.70
C VAL A 116 -4.41 -16.11 4.01
N THR A 117 -5.14 -15.60 3.02
CA THR A 117 -4.85 -14.30 2.41
C THR A 117 -5.55 -13.20 3.19
N ARG A 118 -4.89 -12.04 3.36
CA ARG A 118 -5.54 -10.88 3.97
C ARG A 118 -6.67 -10.39 3.04
N VAL A 119 -7.88 -10.30 3.59
CA VAL A 119 -9.00 -9.67 2.88
C VAL A 119 -8.72 -8.18 2.75
N ALA A 120 -9.06 -7.59 1.60
CA ALA A 120 -8.91 -6.16 1.40
C ALA A 120 -9.76 -5.37 2.40
N ASP A 121 -9.24 -4.24 2.87
CA ASP A 121 -9.97 -3.37 3.78
C ASP A 121 -11.15 -2.72 3.00
N ASN A 122 -12.39 -3.04 3.39
CA ASN A 122 -13.60 -2.50 2.75
C ASN A 122 -14.29 -1.47 3.66
N LEU A 123 -13.79 -0.23 3.65
CA LEU A 123 -14.28 0.82 4.52
C LEU A 123 -15.32 1.70 3.80
N PHE A 124 -16.53 1.77 4.36
CA PHE A 124 -17.59 2.65 3.88
C PHE A 124 -18.50 3.14 5.01
N MET A 125 -19.22 4.23 4.74
CA MET A 125 -20.24 4.79 5.61
C MET A 125 -21.42 5.31 4.77
N PRO A 126 -22.65 5.31 5.30
CA PRO A 126 -23.76 5.99 4.63
C PRO A 126 -23.52 7.50 4.58
N VAL A 127 -23.95 8.15 3.50
CA VAL A 127 -24.05 9.62 3.49
C VAL A 127 -25.20 10.05 4.41
N GLY A 128 -25.06 11.23 5.01
CA GLY A 128 -26.04 11.77 5.95
C GLY A 128 -26.21 13.27 5.79
N SER A 129 -26.65 13.95 6.86
CA SER A 129 -26.85 15.41 6.86
C SER A 129 -25.59 16.22 6.58
N TRP A 130 -24.41 15.62 6.72
CA TRP A 130 -23.12 16.23 6.39
C TRP A 130 -22.87 16.34 4.87
N TYR A 131 -23.60 15.57 4.05
CA TYR A 131 -23.43 15.51 2.60
C TYR A 131 -24.35 16.51 1.88
N ALA A 132 -23.81 17.22 0.89
CA ALA A 132 -24.56 18.10 0.01
C ALA A 132 -24.71 17.47 -1.38
N ALA A 133 -25.94 17.15 -1.78
CA ALA A 133 -26.20 16.36 -2.99
C ALA A 133 -25.88 17.07 -4.32
N SER A 134 -25.93 18.40 -4.35
CA SER A 134 -25.74 19.20 -5.56
C SER A 134 -24.38 19.89 -5.63
N GLN A 135 -23.53 19.75 -4.61
CA GLN A 135 -22.21 20.36 -4.59
C GLN A 135 -21.30 19.75 -3.55
N GLY A 136 -20.00 19.79 -3.78
CA GLY A 136 -19.04 19.41 -2.76
C GLY A 136 -17.62 19.38 -3.27
N THR A 137 -16.69 19.10 -2.35
CA THR A 137 -15.29 18.87 -2.67
C THR A 137 -14.80 17.66 -1.89
N LEU A 138 -14.32 16.65 -2.61
CA LEU A 138 -13.66 15.48 -2.04
C LEU A 138 -12.14 15.67 -2.15
N LEU A 139 -11.41 15.59 -1.05
CA LEU A 139 -9.95 15.71 -0.98
C LEU A 139 -9.37 14.40 -0.47
N ALA A 140 -8.28 13.94 -1.08
CA ALA A 140 -7.53 12.78 -0.61
C ALA A 140 -6.02 13.00 -0.72
N ARG A 141 -5.28 12.63 0.32
CA ARG A 141 -3.83 12.41 0.27
C ARG A 141 -3.57 10.92 0.34
N ALA A 142 -2.92 10.39 -0.69
CA ALA A 142 -2.73 8.97 -0.85
C ALA A 142 -1.33 8.69 -1.40
N LEU A 143 -0.61 7.76 -0.77
CA LEU A 143 0.61 7.19 -1.31
C LEU A 143 0.25 6.01 -2.19
N ASN A 144 0.63 6.09 -3.46
CA ASN A 144 0.36 5.06 -4.45
C ASN A 144 1.07 3.75 -4.12
N GLY A 145 0.35 2.64 -4.22
CA GLY A 145 0.94 1.31 -4.24
C GLY A 145 1.61 1.00 -5.59
N VAL A 146 1.70 -0.28 -5.93
CA VAL A 146 2.36 -0.80 -7.14
C VAL A 146 1.40 -1.36 -8.20
N ASN A 147 0.11 -1.42 -7.90
CA ASN A 147 -0.93 -1.88 -8.81
C ASN A 147 -1.17 -0.85 -9.92
N ASP A 148 -0.98 -1.28 -11.16
CA ASP A 148 -1.21 -0.47 -12.36
C ASP A 148 -2.65 -0.58 -12.89
N SER A 149 -3.50 -1.40 -12.27
CA SER A 149 -4.93 -1.45 -12.54
C SER A 149 -5.66 -0.22 -11.97
N VAL A 150 -6.91 -0.03 -12.39
CA VAL A 150 -7.76 1.03 -11.84
C VAL A 150 -8.19 0.69 -10.41
N VAL A 151 -7.75 1.52 -9.46
CA VAL A 151 -7.97 1.33 -8.01
C VAL A 151 -8.56 2.59 -7.36
N GLY A 152 -9.40 2.42 -6.34
CA GLY A 152 -10.20 3.53 -5.80
C GLY A 152 -9.55 4.24 -4.64
N ILE A 153 -9.33 5.54 -4.73
CA ILE A 153 -8.81 6.34 -3.60
C ILE A 153 -9.97 6.69 -2.66
N ALA A 154 -11.05 7.24 -3.22
CA ALA A 154 -12.28 7.56 -2.50
C ALA A 154 -13.47 7.65 -3.47
N ALA A 155 -14.66 7.26 -3.02
CA ALA A 155 -15.86 7.28 -3.84
C ALA A 155 -17.11 7.65 -3.04
N LEU A 156 -17.90 8.60 -3.53
CA LEU A 156 -19.31 8.71 -3.19
C LEU A 156 -20.09 7.95 -4.26
N GLU A 157 -20.88 6.96 -3.89
CA GLU A 157 -21.54 6.08 -4.85
C GLU A 157 -22.92 5.59 -4.38
N LYS A 158 -23.71 5.10 -5.32
CA LYS A 158 -24.99 4.45 -5.05
C LYS A 158 -24.80 3.00 -4.61
N SER A 159 -25.29 2.65 -3.43
CA SER A 159 -25.27 1.28 -2.89
C SER A 159 -26.04 0.33 -3.81
N GLY A 160 -25.54 -0.91 -3.90
CA GLY A 160 -26.19 -1.97 -4.67
C GLY A 160 -26.14 -1.80 -6.20
N SER A 161 -25.49 -0.77 -6.73
CA SER A 161 -25.34 -0.55 -8.17
C SER A 161 -23.87 -0.41 -8.56
N VAL A 162 -23.29 -1.51 -9.04
CA VAL A 162 -21.94 -1.49 -9.64
C VAL A 162 -21.98 -0.63 -10.90
N GLY A 163 -21.08 0.34 -11.01
CA GLY A 163 -20.93 1.12 -12.24
C GLY A 163 -21.81 2.37 -12.37
N ALA A 164 -22.98 2.48 -11.74
CA ALA A 164 -23.98 3.46 -12.18
C ALA A 164 -23.68 4.92 -11.78
N ASP A 165 -23.92 5.25 -10.52
CA ASP A 165 -24.00 6.62 -10.00
C ASP A 165 -22.89 6.85 -8.98
N ARG A 166 -21.92 7.72 -9.34
CA ARG A 166 -20.73 7.96 -8.49
C ARG A 166 -19.98 9.25 -8.77
N LEU A 167 -19.36 9.77 -7.73
CA LEU A 167 -18.30 10.76 -7.76
C LEU A 167 -17.04 10.09 -7.21
N THR A 168 -15.97 10.00 -8.01
CA THR A 168 -14.79 9.22 -7.63
C THR A 168 -13.50 9.99 -7.78
N LEU A 169 -12.56 9.70 -6.88
CA LEU A 169 -11.13 9.86 -7.06
C LEU A 169 -10.53 8.46 -7.17
N ILE A 170 -9.89 8.16 -8.29
CA ILE A 170 -9.26 6.87 -8.55
C ILE A 170 -7.84 7.07 -9.06
N ARG A 171 -7.01 6.06 -8.86
CA ARG A 171 -5.79 5.91 -9.64
C ARG A 171 -6.12 5.04 -10.85
N ALA A 172 -5.96 5.60 -12.05
CA ALA A 172 -6.31 4.94 -13.31
C ALA A 172 -5.13 4.23 -13.97
N SER A 173 -3.89 4.60 -13.60
CA SER A 173 -2.65 3.94 -14.01
C SER A 173 -1.52 4.28 -13.05
N THR A 174 -0.28 3.89 -13.37
CA THR A 174 0.92 4.26 -12.60
C THR A 174 0.96 5.73 -12.21
N LEU A 175 0.64 6.64 -13.15
CA LEU A 175 0.76 8.09 -12.98
C LEU A 175 -0.58 8.81 -12.95
N GLN A 176 -1.64 8.25 -13.52
CA GLN A 176 -2.89 8.98 -13.75
C GLN A 176 -3.79 8.92 -12.51
N ILE A 177 -4.10 10.10 -11.95
CA ILE A 177 -5.13 10.26 -10.93
C ILE A 177 -6.36 10.88 -11.60
N GLU A 178 -7.45 10.14 -11.61
CA GLU A 178 -8.69 10.52 -12.28
C GLU A 178 -9.75 10.97 -11.28
N ALA A 179 -10.44 12.06 -11.64
CA ALA A 179 -11.69 12.48 -11.03
C ALA A 179 -12.85 12.28 -12.02
N MET A 180 -13.96 11.74 -11.54
CA MET A 180 -15.11 11.42 -12.39
C MET A 180 -16.44 11.69 -11.68
N SER A 181 -17.41 12.22 -12.44
CA SER A 181 -18.85 12.16 -12.15
C SER A 181 -19.51 11.25 -13.18
N ARG A 182 -20.25 10.24 -12.73
CA ARG A 182 -21.00 9.31 -13.59
C ARG A 182 -22.44 9.21 -13.09
N VAL A 183 -23.39 9.29 -14.03
CA VAL A 183 -24.84 9.19 -13.79
C VAL A 183 -25.41 8.16 -14.73
N GLY A 184 -26.08 7.13 -14.21
CA GLY A 184 -26.73 6.10 -15.01
C GLY A 184 -25.79 5.41 -16.01
N ASN A 185 -24.54 5.15 -15.61
CA ASN A 185 -23.46 4.63 -16.48
C ASN A 185 -22.96 5.59 -17.57
N THR A 186 -23.41 6.84 -17.62
CA THR A 186 -22.88 7.86 -18.53
C THR A 186 -21.94 8.78 -17.78
N ASN A 187 -20.71 8.93 -18.30
CA ASN A 187 -19.74 9.85 -17.72
C ASN A 187 -20.21 11.29 -17.97
N GLN A 188 -20.50 12.01 -16.89
CA GLN A 188 -20.91 13.42 -16.92
C GLN A 188 -19.69 14.35 -16.92
N PHE A 189 -18.65 13.92 -16.22
CA PHE A 189 -17.34 14.56 -16.20
C PHE A 189 -16.29 13.47 -15.94
N GLN A 190 -15.16 13.52 -16.65
CA GLN A 190 -14.02 12.65 -16.41
C GLN A 190 -12.76 13.38 -16.82
N THR A 191 -11.78 13.43 -15.94
CA THR A 191 -10.47 14.02 -16.24
C THR A 191 -9.40 13.29 -15.44
N ALA A 192 -8.20 13.19 -16.00
CA ALA A 192 -7.04 12.65 -15.32
C ALA A 192 -5.87 13.62 -15.44
N ILE A 193 -5.12 13.76 -14.34
CA ILE A 193 -3.89 14.53 -14.29
C ILE A 193 -2.75 13.55 -13.96
N SER A 194 -1.60 13.72 -14.62
CA SER A 194 -0.39 12.96 -14.30
C SER A 194 0.16 13.45 -12.96
N GLY A 195 0.22 12.56 -11.97
CA GLY A 195 0.83 12.77 -10.67
C GLY A 195 2.12 11.98 -10.49
N ASN A 196 2.43 11.69 -9.23
CA ASN A 196 3.57 10.87 -8.84
C ASN A 196 3.26 9.37 -9.01
N GLY A 197 4.29 8.59 -9.34
CA GLY A 197 4.20 7.15 -9.64
C GLY A 197 4.04 6.24 -8.43
N HIS A 198 4.51 5.00 -8.55
CA HIS A 198 4.50 4.04 -7.45
C HIS A 198 5.25 4.56 -6.22
N ASN A 199 4.82 4.11 -5.05
CA ASN A 199 5.45 4.40 -3.75
C ASN A 199 5.61 5.90 -3.47
N SER A 200 4.78 6.73 -4.09
CA SER A 200 4.86 8.18 -4.02
C SER A 200 3.51 8.80 -3.67
N SER A 201 3.52 9.88 -2.90
CA SER A 201 2.31 10.56 -2.45
C SER A 201 1.72 11.47 -3.53
N ASN A 202 0.40 11.49 -3.61
CA ASN A 202 -0.37 12.46 -4.37
C ASN A 202 -1.39 13.13 -3.45
N LEU A 203 -1.60 14.42 -3.62
CA LEU A 203 -2.67 15.18 -2.99
C LEU A 203 -3.64 15.63 -4.07
N THR A 204 -4.86 15.10 -4.05
CA THR A 204 -5.86 15.37 -5.07
C THR A 204 -7.17 15.82 -4.47
N ALA A 205 -7.88 16.69 -5.19
CA ALA A 205 -9.21 17.13 -4.85
C ALA A 205 -10.11 17.09 -6.08
N PHE A 206 -11.38 16.75 -5.87
CA PHE A 206 -12.43 16.82 -6.88
C PHE A 206 -13.58 17.68 -6.36
N ALA A 207 -13.76 18.86 -6.97
CA ALA A 207 -14.89 19.72 -6.74
C ALA A 207 -15.99 19.45 -7.77
N TYR A 208 -17.23 19.33 -7.31
CA TYR A 208 -18.39 19.07 -8.15
C TYR A 208 -19.54 20.00 -7.83
N GLN A 209 -20.29 20.33 -8.87
CA GLN A 209 -21.60 20.96 -8.91
C GLN A 209 -22.14 20.74 -10.34
N PRO A 210 -23.46 20.68 -10.60
CA PRO A 210 -23.96 20.53 -11.96
C PRO A 210 -23.35 21.56 -12.90
N ASN A 211 -22.89 21.08 -14.07
CA ASN A 211 -22.20 21.89 -15.08
C ASN A 211 -20.94 22.62 -14.58
N ASN A 212 -20.36 22.20 -13.45
CA ASN A 212 -19.24 22.89 -12.83
C ASN A 212 -18.35 21.93 -12.03
N PHE A 213 -17.51 21.21 -12.75
CA PHE A 213 -16.62 20.17 -12.22
C PHE A 213 -15.16 20.54 -12.40
N ARG A 214 -14.32 20.26 -11.40
CA ARG A 214 -12.87 20.48 -11.53
C ARG A 214 -12.07 19.56 -10.61
N GLN A 215 -10.99 19.01 -11.13
CA GLN A 215 -9.97 18.32 -10.33
C GLN A 215 -8.80 19.26 -10.05
N SER A 216 -8.16 19.07 -8.90
CA SER A 216 -6.78 19.49 -8.69
C SER A 216 -5.92 18.32 -8.22
N LEU A 217 -4.66 18.29 -8.63
CA LEU A 217 -3.67 17.30 -8.25
C LEU A 217 -2.32 18.00 -8.08
N ASN A 218 -1.72 17.90 -6.88
CA ASN A 218 -0.41 18.47 -6.57
C ASN A 218 -0.28 19.95 -7.02
N GLY A 219 -1.32 20.75 -6.77
CA GLY A 219 -1.38 22.16 -7.14
C GLY A 219 -1.67 22.44 -8.62
N THR A 220 -1.89 21.41 -9.45
CA THR A 220 -2.28 21.56 -10.86
C THR A 220 -3.80 21.41 -10.99
N LEU A 221 -4.46 22.30 -11.75
CA LEU A 221 -5.89 22.21 -12.04
C LEU A 221 -6.14 21.49 -13.36
N SER A 222 -7.21 20.68 -13.43
CA SER A 222 -7.74 20.18 -14.70
C SER A 222 -8.41 21.29 -15.50
N SER A 223 -8.77 20.97 -16.74
CA SER A 223 -9.81 21.70 -17.47
C SER A 223 -11.10 21.76 -16.67
N LEU A 224 -11.82 22.89 -16.79
CA LEU A 224 -13.12 23.08 -16.16
C LEU A 224 -14.19 22.31 -16.94
N GLY A 225 -14.95 21.45 -16.26
CA GLY A 225 -16.15 20.83 -16.81
C GLY A 225 -17.33 21.77 -16.72
N THR A 226 -17.87 22.18 -17.87
CA THR A 226 -18.97 23.17 -17.99
C THR A 226 -20.34 22.54 -18.32
N SER A 227 -20.42 21.21 -18.31
CA SER A 227 -21.66 20.46 -18.55
C SER A 227 -21.70 19.22 -17.65
N GLY A 228 -22.89 18.62 -17.52
CA GLY A 228 -23.09 17.33 -16.86
C GLY A 228 -23.79 17.42 -15.52
N ASN A 229 -24.35 16.29 -15.10
CA ASN A 229 -25.13 16.16 -13.87
C ASN A 229 -24.30 15.59 -12.71
N VAL A 230 -24.79 15.79 -11.48
CA VAL A 230 -24.27 15.17 -10.26
C VAL A 230 -25.15 13.97 -9.91
N PRO A 231 -24.59 12.77 -9.64
CA PRO A 231 -25.37 11.59 -9.29
C PRO A 231 -26.02 11.67 -7.92
N THR A 232 -27.08 10.89 -7.74
CA THR A 232 -27.60 10.58 -6.41
C THR A 232 -26.81 9.40 -5.85
N VAL A 233 -26.25 9.59 -4.65
CA VAL A 233 -25.38 8.62 -3.97
C VAL A 233 -25.85 8.45 -2.53
N ASP A 234 -25.57 7.30 -1.94
CA ASP A 234 -25.96 7.00 -0.54
C ASP A 234 -24.80 6.44 0.29
N THR A 235 -23.65 6.17 -0.33
CA THR A 235 -22.50 5.53 0.29
C THR A 235 -21.24 6.36 0.05
N PHE A 236 -20.45 6.56 1.10
CA PHE A 236 -19.09 7.08 1.01
C PHE A 236 -18.09 5.97 1.32
N ARG A 237 -17.25 5.63 0.34
CA ARG A 237 -16.24 4.58 0.41
C ARG A 237 -14.84 5.17 0.43
N LEU A 238 -13.98 4.58 1.24
CA LEU A 238 -12.59 4.97 1.45
C LEU A 238 -11.70 3.81 1.01
N GLY A 239 -10.74 4.09 0.11
CA GLY A 239 -9.78 3.08 -0.34
C GLY A 239 -10.37 2.03 -1.27
N ALA A 240 -11.54 2.28 -1.85
CA ALA A 240 -12.13 1.46 -2.89
C ALA A 240 -13.17 2.26 -3.68
N TRP A 241 -13.61 1.69 -4.81
CA TRP A 241 -14.73 2.20 -5.60
C TRP A 241 -15.48 1.04 -6.27
N ASN A 242 -16.54 1.37 -7.02
CA ASN A 242 -17.29 0.43 -7.85
C ASN A 242 -17.97 -0.66 -7.02
N GLY A 243 -18.72 -0.26 -6.00
CA GLY A 243 -19.40 -1.19 -5.09
C GLY A 243 -18.46 -1.89 -4.10
N GLY A 244 -17.18 -1.53 -4.09
CA GLY A 244 -16.17 -2.16 -3.23
C GLY A 244 -15.36 -3.25 -3.92
N ASP A 245 -15.35 -3.36 -5.25
CA ASP A 245 -14.60 -4.42 -5.95
C ASP A 245 -13.21 -3.99 -6.44
N ARG A 246 -12.85 -2.72 -6.23
CA ARG A 246 -11.62 -2.12 -6.76
C ARG A 246 -10.88 -1.38 -5.67
N TYR A 247 -10.07 -2.12 -4.93
CA TYR A 247 -9.38 -1.67 -3.73
C TYR A 247 -8.09 -0.91 -4.04
N TYR A 248 -7.86 0.18 -3.30
CA TYR A 248 -6.57 0.86 -3.26
C TYR A 248 -5.51 -0.07 -2.66
N ASP A 249 -4.34 -0.10 -3.27
CA ASP A 249 -3.21 -0.90 -2.82
C ASP A 249 -2.10 -0.03 -2.19
N GLY A 250 -2.43 1.23 -1.88
CA GLY A 250 -1.55 2.21 -1.28
C GLY A 250 -1.99 2.64 0.12
N TRP A 251 -1.36 3.69 0.64
CA TRP A 251 -1.64 4.23 1.97
C TRP A 251 -2.48 5.50 1.88
N LEU A 252 -3.67 5.49 2.47
CA LEU A 252 -4.49 6.68 2.64
C LEU A 252 -4.05 7.45 3.89
N GLN A 253 -3.57 8.68 3.70
CA GLN A 253 -3.13 9.54 4.80
C GLN A 253 -4.25 10.47 5.28
N THR A 254 -5.05 10.99 4.35
CA THR A 254 -6.21 11.82 4.70
C THR A 254 -7.27 11.71 3.63
N ILE A 255 -8.53 11.72 4.06
CA ILE A 255 -9.69 11.95 3.20
C ILE A 255 -10.56 13.00 3.90
N LYS A 256 -10.95 14.04 3.16
CA LYS A 256 -11.84 15.09 3.66
C LYS A 256 -12.96 15.33 2.66
N TYR A 257 -14.15 15.60 3.18
CA TYR A 257 -15.28 16.07 2.39
C TYR A 257 -15.69 17.45 2.87
N TYR A 258 -15.93 18.34 1.92
CA TYR A 258 -16.50 19.66 2.16
C TYR A 258 -17.87 19.72 1.47
N PRO A 259 -18.97 20.09 2.17
CA PRO A 259 -20.30 20.25 1.58
C PRO A 259 -20.44 21.55 0.78
N LEU A 260 -19.38 21.92 0.05
CA LEU A 260 -19.28 23.11 -0.76
C LEU A 260 -18.37 22.81 -1.96
N ARG A 261 -18.78 23.27 -3.14
CA ARG A 261 -17.87 23.37 -4.29
C ARG A 261 -16.95 24.57 -4.06
N VAL A 262 -15.74 24.32 -3.54
CA VAL A 262 -14.78 25.40 -3.29
C VAL A 262 -14.39 26.10 -4.59
N ARG A 263 -13.93 27.36 -4.54
CA ARG A 263 -13.48 28.09 -5.74
C ARG A 263 -12.23 27.45 -6.33
N ASP A 264 -11.98 27.63 -7.63
CA ASP A 264 -10.85 26.96 -8.31
C ASP A 264 -9.48 27.31 -7.72
N THR A 265 -9.30 28.57 -7.32
CA THR A 265 -8.09 29.02 -6.62
C THR A 265 -7.92 28.32 -5.27
N GLN A 266 -9.02 28.11 -4.52
CA GLN A 266 -8.98 27.37 -3.26
C GLN A 266 -8.77 25.88 -3.49
N LEU A 267 -9.39 25.31 -4.52
CA LEU A 267 -9.19 23.91 -4.91
C LEU A 267 -7.72 23.64 -5.22
N GLN A 268 -7.07 24.56 -5.93
CA GLN A 268 -5.65 24.48 -6.23
C GLN A 268 -4.80 24.52 -4.95
N LEU A 269 -5.06 25.49 -4.06
CA LEU A 269 -4.35 25.65 -2.79
C LEU A 269 -4.52 24.45 -1.86
N LEU A 270 -5.68 23.79 -1.86
CA LEU A 270 -5.91 22.57 -1.07
C LEU A 270 -4.99 21.41 -1.48
N THR A 271 -4.38 21.48 -2.66
CA THR A 271 -3.56 20.40 -3.21
C THR A 271 -2.09 20.73 -3.41
N GLN A 272 -1.61 21.89 -2.94
CA GLN A 272 -0.19 22.23 -2.96
C GLN A 272 0.63 21.46 -1.92
#